data_AF-A0A8C7X3F3-F1
#
_entry.id   AF-A0A8C7X3F3-F1
#
_cell.length_a   1.000
_cell.length_b   1.000
_cell.length_c   1.000
_cell.angle_alpha   90.00
_cell.angle_beta   90.00
_cell.angle_gamma   90.00
#
_symmetry.space_group_name_H-M   'P 1'
#
loop_
_entity.id
_entity.type
_entity.pdbx_description
1 polymer ?
#
loop_
_entity_poly.entity_id
_entity_poly.type
_entity_poly.pdbx_seq_one_letter_code
_entity_poly.pdbx_strand_id
1 'polypeptide(L)'
;HFPRTLQRSGCVFFPTVTHSLRYLHSASSGIPGFPGFVTVVLVDGQPFSYYDSVVRRELPRQSWMVQTEDPDFWESPVRGVPIAHQ
;
A
#
# COMPACT_ATOMS: atom_id res chain seq x y z
N HIS A 1 -55.66 -15.47 27.99
CA HIS A 1 -54.51 -16.28 27.56
C HIS A 1 -53.99 -15.68 26.27
N PHE A 2 -52.82 -15.03 26.30
CA PHE A 2 -52.19 -14.39 25.14
C PHE A 2 -50.70 -14.71 25.23
N PRO A 3 -50.08 -15.40 24.26
CA PRO A 3 -48.65 -15.36 24.14
C PRO A 3 -48.27 -14.26 23.14
N ARG A 4 -47.52 -13.30 23.68
CA ARG A 4 -46.82 -12.25 22.95
C ARG A 4 -45.82 -12.89 21.99
N THR A 5 -45.88 -12.49 20.72
CA THR A 5 -44.88 -12.80 19.70
C THR A 5 -43.53 -12.26 20.11
N LEU A 6 -42.53 -13.15 20.13
CA LEU A 6 -41.14 -12.85 20.43
C LEU A 6 -40.55 -12.02 19.28
N GLN A 7 -40.48 -10.70 19.42
CA GLN A 7 -39.77 -9.85 18.46
C GLN A 7 -38.26 -10.06 18.69
N ARG A 8 -37.69 -10.98 17.92
CA ARG A 8 -36.26 -11.25 17.89
C ARG A 8 -35.55 -10.02 17.32
N SER A 9 -35.10 -9.15 18.21
CA SER A 9 -34.22 -8.03 17.85
C SER A 9 -32.92 -8.61 17.32
N GLY A 10 -32.78 -8.66 16.00
CA GLY A 10 -31.55 -9.06 15.35
C GLY A 10 -30.54 -7.92 15.45
N CYS A 11 -29.48 -8.12 16.23
CA CYS A 11 -28.33 -7.22 16.17
C CYS A 11 -27.75 -7.26 14.75
N VAL A 12 -27.75 -6.12 14.05
CA VAL A 12 -27.06 -5.96 12.77
C VAL A 12 -25.56 -5.95 13.05
N PHE A 13 -24.86 -7.02 12.67
CA PHE A 13 -23.40 -7.11 12.81
C PHE A 13 -22.76 -6.44 11.59
N PHE A 14 -22.14 -5.28 11.80
CA PHE A 14 -21.22 -4.72 10.83
C PHE A 14 -19.84 -5.34 11.09
N PRO A 15 -19.28 -6.14 10.17
CA PRO A 15 -17.94 -6.65 10.34
C PRO A 15 -16.95 -5.47 10.37
N THR A 16 -16.07 -5.47 11.37
CA THR A 16 -14.93 -4.54 11.39
C THR A 16 -13.94 -4.96 10.30
N VAL A 17 -13.53 -4.02 9.46
CA VAL A 17 -12.50 -4.24 8.43
C VAL A 17 -11.17 -3.70 8.94
N THR A 18 -10.15 -4.54 8.90
CA THR A 18 -8.77 -4.14 9.26
C THR A 18 -7.97 -3.95 7.99
N HIS A 19 -7.34 -2.77 7.86
CA HIS A 19 -6.42 -2.48 6.77
C HIS A 19 -4.96 -2.70 7.22
N SER A 20 -4.10 -3.10 6.29
CA SER A 20 -2.67 -3.28 6.57
C SER A 20 -1.80 -2.64 5.49
N LEU A 21 -0.72 -2.00 5.92
CA LEU A 21 0.28 -1.43 5.03
C LEU A 21 1.64 -2.08 5.32
N ARG A 22 2.35 -2.55 4.27
CA ARG A 22 3.63 -3.25 4.40
C ARG A 22 4.66 -2.69 3.42
N TYR A 23 5.89 -2.54 3.91
CA TYR A 23 7.05 -2.14 3.12
C TYR A 23 7.98 -3.34 2.94
N LEU A 24 8.33 -3.63 1.69
CA LEU A 24 9.30 -4.66 1.33
C LEU A 24 10.50 -3.97 0.70
N HIS A 25 11.66 -4.10 1.35
CA HIS A 25 12.92 -3.55 0.86
C HIS A 25 13.85 -4.68 0.41
N SER A 26 14.50 -4.49 -0.72
CA SER A 26 15.54 -5.39 -1.21
C SER A 26 16.72 -4.56 -1.67
N ALA A 27 17.92 -4.93 -1.22
CA ALA A 27 19.17 -4.33 -1.63
C ALA A 27 20.04 -5.43 -2.25
N SER A 28 20.74 -5.10 -3.32
CA SER A 28 21.69 -5.99 -3.97
C SER A 28 22.90 -5.20 -4.47
N SER A 29 24.02 -5.89 -4.69
CA SER A 29 25.23 -5.25 -5.20
C SER A 29 25.98 -6.20 -6.12
N GLY A 30 26.66 -5.66 -7.12
CA GLY A 30 27.54 -6.42 -8.02
C GLY A 30 26.83 -7.25 -9.09
N ILE A 31 25.52 -7.07 -9.34
CA ILE A 31 24.77 -7.77 -10.39
C ILE A 31 24.49 -6.79 -11.55
N PRO A 32 25.11 -6.96 -12.73
CA PRO A 32 24.85 -6.13 -13.88
C PRO A 32 23.38 -6.17 -14.30
N GLY A 33 22.76 -5.01 -14.49
CA GLY A 33 21.37 -4.89 -14.97
C GLY A 33 20.28 -5.10 -13.90
N PHE A 34 20.64 -5.39 -12.65
CA PHE A 34 19.68 -5.50 -11.54
C PHE A 34 19.71 -4.23 -10.67
N PRO A 35 18.56 -3.74 -10.14
CA PRO A 35 18.56 -2.57 -9.29
C PRO A 35 19.32 -2.81 -7.98
N GLY A 36 20.23 -1.90 -7.63
CA GLY A 36 20.93 -1.94 -6.34
C GLY A 36 19.98 -1.82 -5.14
N PHE A 37 18.81 -1.20 -5.33
CA PHE A 37 17.76 -1.12 -4.32
C PHE A 37 16.36 -1.10 -4.93
N VAL A 38 15.43 -1.78 -4.26
CA VAL A 38 14.00 -1.87 -4.62
C VAL A 38 13.14 -1.73 -3.36
N THR A 39 12.07 -0.95 -3.46
CA THR A 39 11.00 -0.89 -2.47
C THR A 39 9.66 -1.24 -3.12
N VAL A 40 8.88 -2.09 -2.46
CA VAL A 40 7.47 -2.35 -2.80
C VAL A 40 6.61 -2.02 -1.59
N VAL A 41 5.59 -1.20 -1.79
CA VAL A 41 4.60 -0.91 -0.75
C VAL A 41 3.33 -1.70 -1.08
N LEU A 42 2.76 -2.35 -0.07
CA LEU A 42 1.53 -3.13 -0.18
C LEU A 42 0.46 -2.53 0.72
N VAL A 43 -0.75 -2.38 0.20
CA VAL A 43 -1.97 -2.07 0.97
C VAL A 43 -2.89 -3.28 0.85
N ASP A 44 -3.26 -3.87 1.99
CA ASP A 44 -4.07 -5.09 2.07
C ASP A 44 -3.53 -6.26 1.25
N GLY A 45 -2.20 -6.33 1.12
CA GLY A 45 -1.49 -7.35 0.34
C GLY A 45 -1.42 -7.06 -1.16
N GLN A 46 -2.04 -5.99 -1.65
CA GLN A 46 -1.96 -5.56 -3.04
C GLN A 46 -0.87 -4.49 -3.21
N PRO A 47 -0.03 -4.55 -4.26
CA PRO A 47 0.98 -3.51 -4.51
C PRO A 47 0.33 -2.15 -4.73
N PHE A 48 0.69 -1.23 -3.84
CA PHE A 48 0.37 0.18 -3.82
C PHE A 48 1.40 0.92 -4.69
N SER A 49 2.69 0.84 -4.36
CA SER A 49 3.74 1.56 -5.10
C SER A 49 5.00 0.72 -5.30
N TYR A 50 5.81 1.16 -6.26
CA TYR A 50 7.09 0.55 -6.60
C TYR A 50 8.16 1.60 -6.82
N TYR A 51 9.31 1.39 -6.20
CA TYR A 51 10.50 2.18 -6.40
C TYR A 51 11.66 1.23 -6.72
N ASP A 52 12.50 1.62 -7.67
CA ASP A 52 13.79 1.00 -7.89
C ASP A 52 14.88 2.07 -8.08
N SER A 53 16.12 1.71 -7.83
CA SER A 53 17.27 2.62 -7.93
C SER A 53 17.68 2.98 -9.35
N VAL A 54 17.09 2.34 -10.37
CA VAL A 54 17.36 2.57 -11.81
C VAL A 54 16.48 3.70 -12.33
N VAL A 55 15.16 3.58 -12.15
CA VAL A 55 14.14 4.56 -12.56
C VAL A 55 14.06 5.72 -11.56
N ARG A 56 14.36 5.47 -10.27
CA ARG A 56 14.38 6.45 -9.17
C ARG A 56 13.09 7.27 -9.02
N ARG A 57 11.95 6.70 -9.45
CA ARG A 57 10.63 7.29 -9.31
C ARG A 57 9.70 6.27 -8.65
N GLU A 58 8.75 6.76 -7.88
CA GLU A 58 7.71 5.94 -7.30
C GLU A 58 6.55 5.84 -8.29
N LEU A 59 6.26 4.63 -8.77
CA LEU A 59 5.21 4.40 -9.76
C LEU A 59 3.94 3.88 -9.06
N PRO A 60 2.80 4.60 -9.17
CA PRO A 60 1.53 4.11 -8.65
C PRO A 60 1.08 2.89 -9.47
N ARG A 61 0.68 1.82 -8.77
CA ARG A 61 0.21 0.57 -9.41
C ARG A 61 -1.30 0.42 -9.45
N GLN A 62 -2.04 1.34 -8.85
CA GLN A 62 -3.50 1.32 -8.80
C GLN A 62 -4.07 2.58 -9.44
N SER A 63 -5.12 2.41 -10.25
CA SER A 63 -5.74 3.52 -11.00
C SER A 63 -6.37 4.59 -10.10
N TRP A 64 -6.83 4.21 -8.91
CA TRP A 64 -7.41 5.15 -7.95
C TRP A 64 -6.38 6.14 -7.43
N MET A 65 -5.11 5.76 -7.24
CA MET A 65 -4.07 6.68 -6.74
C MET A 65 -3.74 7.83 -7.70
N VAL A 66 -3.80 7.56 -9.00
CA VAL A 66 -3.57 8.59 -10.03
C VAL A 66 -4.66 9.66 -9.97
N GLN A 67 -5.83 9.33 -9.43
CA GLN A 67 -6.97 10.23 -9.32
C GLN A 67 -7.07 10.94 -7.96
N THR A 68 -6.43 10.41 -6.91
CA THR A 68 -6.52 10.97 -5.55
C THR A 68 -5.44 12.02 -5.27
N GLU A 69 -4.24 11.83 -5.80
CA GLU A 69 -3.09 12.70 -5.53
C GLU A 69 -2.93 13.77 -6.62
N ASP A 70 -2.28 14.89 -6.26
CA ASP A 70 -1.93 15.93 -7.23
C ASP A 70 -0.98 15.37 -8.31
N PRO A 71 -1.07 15.83 -9.57
CA PRO A 71 -0.22 15.33 -10.65
C PRO A 71 1.28 15.41 -10.35
N ASP A 72 1.69 16.39 -9.56
CA ASP A 72 3.10 16.64 -9.20
C ASP A 72 3.58 15.79 -8.00
N PHE A 73 2.68 15.11 -7.29
CA PHE A 73 3.01 14.29 -6.13
C PHE A 73 4.04 13.20 -6.47
N TRP A 74 3.85 12.55 -7.63
CA TRP A 74 4.69 11.45 -8.12
C TRP A 74 5.96 11.93 -8.85
N GLU A 75 6.05 13.20 -9.21
CA GLU A 75 7.23 13.81 -9.85
C GLU A 75 8.26 14.28 -8.81
N SER A 76 7.91 14.27 -7.52
CA SER A 76 8.83 14.62 -6.45
C SER A 76 9.94 13.57 -6.32
N PRO A 77 11.23 13.96 -6.37
CA PRO A 77 12.32 13.08 -6.01
C PRO A 77 12.09 12.60 -4.58
N VAL A 78 11.98 11.28 -4.41
CA VAL A 78 11.68 10.61 -3.14
C VAL A 78 12.62 11.11 -2.03
N ARG A 79 12.16 12.08 -1.25
CA ARG A 79 12.93 12.68 -0.14
C ARG A 79 12.76 11.91 1.17
N GLY A 80 12.00 10.81 1.14
CA GLY A 80 11.48 10.14 2.34
C GLY A 80 11.80 8.65 2.48
N VAL A 81 12.50 8.02 1.53
CA VAL A 81 13.06 6.70 1.79
C VAL A 81 14.45 6.94 2.37
N PRO A 82 14.69 6.74 3.68
CA PRO A 82 16.05 6.69 4.18
C PRO A 82 16.74 5.58 3.40
N ILE A 83 17.57 5.96 2.43
CA ILE A 83 18.57 5.06 1.88
C ILE A 83 19.40 4.71 3.10
N ALA A 84 19.19 3.51 3.65
CA ALA A 84 20.07 2.97 4.66
C ALA A 84 21.45 2.87 3.97
N HIS A 85 22.27 3.89 4.18
CA HIS A 85 23.69 3.83 3.92
C HIS A 85 24.23 2.78 4.89
N GLN A 86 24.37 1.56 4.38
CA GLN A 86 25.25 0.57 4.96
C GLN A 86 26.59 0.65 4.23
#